data_AF-A0A8C9RGX1-F1
#
_entry.id   AF-A0A8C9RGX1-F1
#
_cell.length_a   1.000
_cell.length_b   1.000
_cell.length_c   1.000
_cell.angle_alpha   90.00
_cell.angle_beta   90.00
_cell.angle_gamma   90.00
#
_symmetry.space_group_name_H-M   'P 1'
#
loop_
_entity.id
_entity.type
_entity.pdbx_description
1 polymer ?
#
loop_
_entity_poly.entity_id
_entity_poly.type
_entity_poly.pdbx_seq_one_letter_code
_entity_poly.pdbx_strand_id
1 'polypeptide(L)'
;MQGLMHKHLWQLRCFARLLLAVQWRYCSQKQLPILTLFTKNPCPLCDEAKQELEPYKHRFLLQEVDILLPENKVWYERYKYDIPVFHLNGQFLMMHRVNTTVLEKRLGRMEHKESTLRAHDTHHVE
;
A
#
# COMPACT_ATOMS: atom_id res chain seq x y z
N MET A 1 -13.97 62.81 -1.72
CA MET A 1 -13.58 61.76 -0.77
C MET A 1 -14.51 60.57 -0.93
N GLN A 2 -14.01 59.36 -0.67
CA GLN A 2 -14.70 58.06 -0.66
C GLN A 2 -14.88 57.37 -2.03
N GLY A 3 -13.76 56.86 -2.55
CA GLY A 3 -13.72 55.96 -3.69
C GLY A 3 -12.60 54.94 -3.53
N LEU A 4 -12.57 54.21 -2.39
CA LEU A 4 -11.50 53.25 -2.14
C LEU A 4 -11.86 52.17 -1.10
N MET A 5 -12.94 51.40 -1.25
CA MET A 5 -13.09 50.10 -0.53
C MET A 5 -13.89 49.04 -1.31
N HIS A 6 -13.79 48.97 -2.64
CA HIS A 6 -14.37 47.88 -3.46
C HIS A 6 -13.31 47.07 -4.22
N LYS A 7 -12.17 46.79 -3.58
CA LYS A 7 -11.10 45.93 -4.14
C LYS A 7 -10.83 44.66 -3.32
N HIS A 8 -11.59 44.41 -2.25
CA HIS A 8 -11.35 43.31 -1.30
C HIS A 8 -12.32 42.12 -1.44
N LEU A 9 -13.29 42.16 -2.35
CA LEU A 9 -14.27 41.07 -2.51
C LEU A 9 -14.09 40.24 -3.80
N TRP A 10 -13.06 40.52 -4.59
CA TRP A 10 -12.74 39.74 -5.80
C TRP A 10 -11.62 38.70 -5.57
N GLN A 11 -10.79 38.89 -4.54
CA GLN A 11 -9.69 37.95 -4.25
C GLN A 11 -10.15 36.66 -3.54
N LEU A 12 -11.24 36.69 -2.79
CA LEU A 12 -11.73 35.51 -2.05
C LEU A 12 -12.60 34.55 -2.86
N ARG A 13 -12.97 34.87 -4.11
CA ARG A 13 -13.68 33.93 -5.00
C ARG A 13 -12.75 33.17 -5.96
N CYS A 14 -11.56 33.70 -6.24
CA CYS A 14 -10.55 33.03 -7.07
C CYS A 14 -9.64 32.10 -6.26
N PHE A 15 -9.33 32.40 -4.99
CA PHE A 15 -8.50 31.53 -4.16
C PHE A 15 -9.19 30.20 -3.79
N ALA A 16 -10.52 30.17 -3.67
CA ALA A 16 -11.26 28.95 -3.35
C ALA A 16 -11.37 27.96 -4.53
N ARG A 17 -11.30 28.42 -5.80
CA ARG A 17 -11.30 27.53 -6.98
C ARG A 17 -9.93 26.88 -7.23
N LEU A 18 -8.83 27.57 -6.88
CA LEU A 18 -7.49 27.02 -7.05
C LEU A 18 -7.14 25.99 -5.97
N LEU A 19 -7.59 26.19 -4.72
CA LEU A 19 -7.36 25.23 -3.64
C LEU A 19 -8.17 23.93 -3.80
N LEU A 20 -9.38 23.98 -4.39
CA LEU A 20 -10.15 22.76 -4.68
C LEU A 20 -9.59 21.95 -5.87
N ALA A 21 -8.96 22.60 -6.85
CA ALA A 21 -8.31 21.91 -7.98
C ALA A 21 -6.97 21.27 -7.60
N VAL A 22 -6.24 21.85 -6.65
CA VAL A 22 -4.97 21.30 -6.14
C VAL A 22 -5.22 20.10 -5.22
N GLN A 23 -6.31 20.11 -4.46
CA GLN A 23 -6.64 19.03 -3.52
C GLN A 23 -7.05 17.72 -4.22
N TRP A 24 -7.69 17.77 -5.39
CA TRP A 24 -8.14 16.57 -6.10
C TRP A 24 -7.00 15.84 -6.86
N ARG A 25 -5.93 16.55 -7.25
CA ARG A 25 -4.79 15.94 -7.97
C ARG A 25 -3.95 14.98 -7.13
N TYR A 26 -4.14 14.94 -5.81
CA TYR A 26 -3.29 14.16 -4.91
C TYR A 26 -3.67 12.66 -4.83
N CYS A 27 -4.81 12.24 -5.37
CA CYS A 27 -5.36 10.88 -5.21
C CYS A 27 -5.29 10.00 -6.49
N SER A 28 -4.19 10.01 -7.23
CA SER A 28 -4.00 9.07 -8.36
C SER A 28 -2.61 8.43 -8.39
N GLN A 29 -2.09 8.03 -7.23
CA GLN A 29 -0.90 7.17 -7.18
C GLN A 29 -1.35 5.71 -7.04
N LYS A 30 -0.83 4.83 -7.91
CA LYS A 30 -0.96 3.37 -7.78
C LYS A 30 -0.42 2.98 -6.40
N GLN A 31 -1.29 2.66 -5.45
CA GLN A 31 -0.84 2.14 -4.16
C GLN A 31 -0.40 0.69 -4.37
N LEU A 32 0.90 0.44 -4.17
CA LEU A 32 1.43 -0.92 -4.18
C LEU A 32 0.93 -1.66 -2.92
N PRO A 33 0.53 -2.93 -3.05
CA PRO A 33 0.13 -3.73 -1.90
C PRO A 33 1.32 -3.94 -0.95
N ILE A 34 1.04 -4.03 0.35
CA ILE A 34 2.04 -4.30 1.38
C ILE A 34 2.15 -5.81 1.57
N LEU A 35 3.32 -6.37 1.32
CA LEU A 35 3.66 -7.75 1.63
C LEU A 35 4.43 -7.77 2.95
N THR A 36 3.80 -8.21 4.02
CA THR A 36 4.42 -8.33 5.35
C THR A 36 5.04 -9.71 5.51
N LEU A 37 6.36 -9.77 5.72
CA LEU A 37 7.13 -10.97 6.04
C LEU A 37 7.38 -11.02 7.55
N PHE A 38 6.84 -12.04 8.21
CA PHE A 38 7.19 -12.38 9.58
C PHE A 38 8.46 -13.24 9.59
N THR A 39 9.51 -12.74 10.24
CA THR A 39 10.86 -13.31 10.23
C THR A 39 11.48 -13.28 11.63
N LYS A 40 12.66 -13.90 11.79
CA LYS A 40 13.53 -13.79 12.96
C LYS A 40 15.00 -13.80 12.54
N ASN A 41 15.92 -13.41 13.42
CA ASN A 41 17.35 -13.57 13.19
C ASN A 41 17.96 -14.53 14.23
N PRO A 42 18.65 -15.62 13.83
CA PRO A 42 18.89 -16.10 12.46
C PRO A 42 17.71 -16.90 11.87
N CYS A 43 17.47 -16.79 10.55
CA CYS A 43 16.45 -17.56 9.83
C CYS A 43 16.85 -17.81 8.36
N PRO A 44 17.56 -18.92 8.06
CA PRO A 44 17.97 -19.25 6.70
C PRO A 44 16.80 -19.36 5.70
N LEU A 45 15.66 -19.94 6.13
CA LEU A 45 14.45 -20.04 5.30
C LEU A 45 13.87 -18.66 4.93
N CYS A 46 14.03 -17.68 5.83
CA CYS A 46 13.57 -16.32 5.57
C CYS A 46 14.49 -15.61 4.56
N ASP A 47 15.79 -15.89 4.60
CA ASP A 47 16.76 -15.35 3.65
C ASP A 47 16.54 -15.92 2.23
N GLU A 48 16.34 -17.23 2.11
CA GLU A 48 15.94 -17.89 0.86
C GLU A 48 14.65 -17.29 0.30
N ALA A 49 13.64 -17.12 1.16
CA ALA A 49 12.36 -16.56 0.76
C ALA A 49 12.46 -15.11 0.26
N LYS A 50 13.38 -14.30 0.81
CA LYS A 50 13.64 -12.94 0.30
C LYS A 50 14.25 -12.97 -1.10
N GLN A 51 15.15 -13.92 -1.37
CA GLN A 51 15.75 -14.08 -2.69
C GLN A 51 14.71 -14.48 -3.74
N GLU A 52 13.79 -15.40 -3.40
CA GLU A 52 12.69 -15.79 -4.28
C GLU A 52 11.72 -14.63 -4.60
N LEU A 53 11.63 -13.64 -3.71
CA LEU A 53 10.78 -12.45 -3.89
C LEU A 53 11.44 -11.33 -4.70
N GLU A 54 12.76 -11.35 -4.94
CA GLU A 54 13.49 -10.32 -5.70
C GLU A 54 12.83 -9.96 -7.03
N PRO A 55 12.42 -10.92 -7.89
CA PRO A 55 11.81 -10.61 -9.19
C PRO A 55 10.51 -9.81 -9.06
N TYR A 56 9.82 -9.91 -7.94
CA TYR A 56 8.49 -9.35 -7.71
C TYR A 56 8.50 -8.04 -6.90
N LYS A 57 9.65 -7.60 -6.39
CA LYS A 57 9.75 -6.39 -5.53
C LYS A 57 9.16 -5.12 -6.11
N HIS A 58 9.08 -5.00 -7.44
CA HIS A 58 8.47 -3.84 -8.10
C HIS A 58 6.93 -3.82 -8.02
N ARG A 59 6.31 -4.92 -7.59
CA ARG A 59 4.84 -5.10 -7.56
C ARG A 59 4.23 -4.97 -6.17
N PHE A 60 5.06 -4.84 -5.12
CA PHE A 60 4.60 -4.70 -3.74
C PHE A 60 5.64 -3.93 -2.90
N LEU A 61 5.23 -3.51 -1.71
CA LEU A 61 6.13 -2.99 -0.69
C LEU A 61 6.40 -4.10 0.33
N LEU A 62 7.66 -4.54 0.44
CA LEU A 62 8.04 -5.55 1.43
C LEU A 62 8.21 -4.88 2.80
N GLN A 63 7.46 -5.36 3.78
CA GLN A 63 7.60 -4.96 5.18
C GLN A 63 8.07 -6.17 5.98
N GLU A 64 9.12 -6.02 6.76
CA GLU A 64 9.60 -7.09 7.63
C GLU A 64 9.13 -6.85 9.07
N VAL A 65 8.70 -7.93 9.73
CA VAL A 65 8.32 -7.93 11.14
C VAL A 65 9.14 -9.00 11.84
N ASP A 66 10.05 -8.57 12.71
CA ASP A 66 10.79 -9.47 13.57
C ASP A 66 9.90 -9.95 14.71
N ILE A 67 9.56 -11.24 14.71
CA ILE A 67 8.69 -11.84 15.72
C ILE A 67 9.36 -11.96 17.09
N LEU A 68 10.68 -11.79 17.21
CA LEU A 68 11.39 -11.88 18.48
C LEU A 68 11.28 -10.60 19.32
N LEU A 69 10.86 -9.49 18.71
CA LEU A 69 10.68 -8.23 19.42
C LEU A 69 9.52 -8.32 20.43
N PRO A 70 9.66 -7.73 21.63
CA PRO A 70 8.65 -7.83 22.69
C PRO A 70 7.30 -7.24 22.26
N GLU A 71 7.28 -6.23 21.38
CA GLU A 71 6.07 -5.62 20.82
C GLU A 71 5.29 -6.60 19.93
N ASN A 72 5.96 -7.62 19.39
CA ASN A 72 5.42 -8.60 18.45
C ASN A 72 5.10 -9.95 19.09
N LYS A 73 4.99 -10.03 20.42
CA LYS A 73 4.72 -11.29 21.15
C LYS A 73 3.52 -12.07 20.62
N VAL A 74 2.48 -11.38 20.15
CA VAL A 74 1.30 -12.01 19.54
C VAL A 74 1.67 -12.80 18.28
N TRP A 75 2.59 -12.26 17.46
CA TRP A 75 3.09 -12.93 16.26
C TRP A 75 4.05 -14.05 16.59
N TYR A 76 4.88 -13.89 17.63
CA TYR A 76 5.74 -14.96 18.13
C TYR A 76 4.92 -16.20 18.48
N GLU A 77 3.91 -16.05 19.34
CA GLU A 77 3.10 -17.19 19.77
C GLU A 77 2.35 -17.84 18.62
N ARG A 78 1.96 -17.06 17.62
CA ARG A 78 1.24 -17.55 16.45
C ARG A 78 2.13 -18.25 15.42
N TYR A 79 3.34 -17.75 15.17
CA TYR A 79 4.14 -18.15 14.00
C TYR A 79 5.53 -18.70 14.32
N LYS A 80 5.93 -18.84 15.59
CA LYS A 80 7.27 -19.32 15.97
C LYS A 80 7.75 -20.60 15.28
N TYR A 81 6.84 -21.46 14.82
CA TYR A 81 7.13 -22.71 14.10
C TYR A 81 6.80 -22.66 12.60
N ASP A 82 6.21 -21.57 12.12
CA ASP A 82 5.66 -21.45 10.76
C ASP A 82 6.36 -20.40 9.89
N ILE A 83 7.29 -19.64 10.46
CA ILE A 83 8.07 -18.66 9.70
C ILE A 83 8.95 -19.32 8.61
N PRO A 84 9.11 -18.68 7.43
CA PRO A 84 8.58 -17.38 7.06
C PRO A 84 7.07 -17.39 6.80
N VAL A 85 6.34 -16.40 7.32
CA VAL A 85 4.89 -16.20 7.07
C VAL A 85 4.69 -14.90 6.32
N PHE A 86 3.78 -14.90 5.33
CA PHE A 86 3.49 -13.76 4.48
C PHE A 86 2.04 -13.32 4.60
N HIS A 87 1.84 -12.03 4.86
CA HIS A 87 0.54 -11.39 4.73
C HIS A 87 0.56 -10.39 3.58
N LEU A 88 -0.51 -10.31 2.80
CA LEU A 88 -0.69 -9.33 1.75
C LEU A 88 -1.84 -8.39 2.14
N ASN A 89 -1.55 -7.10 2.30
CA ASN A 89 -2.46 -6.09 2.85
C ASN A 89 -3.11 -6.55 4.17
N GLY A 90 -2.31 -7.14 5.06
CA GLY A 90 -2.76 -7.65 6.37
C GLY A 90 -3.58 -8.94 6.33
N GLN A 91 -3.77 -9.57 5.16
CA GLN A 91 -4.42 -10.87 5.03
C GLN A 91 -3.38 -11.97 4.85
N PHE A 92 -3.55 -13.11 5.52
CA PHE A 92 -2.69 -14.27 5.31
C PHE A 92 -2.63 -14.69 3.83
N LEU A 93 -1.42 -14.86 3.31
CA LEU A 93 -1.16 -15.28 1.93
C LEU A 93 -0.57 -16.69 1.87
N MET A 94 0.54 -16.92 2.56
CA MET A 94 1.31 -18.17 2.51
C MET A 94 2.30 -18.26 3.69
N MET A 95 2.85 -19.45 3.96
CA MET A 95 3.86 -19.71 5.00
C MET A 95 4.84 -20.81 4.58
N HIS A 96 5.92 -20.99 5.36
CA HIS A 96 7.03 -21.94 5.19
C HIS A 96 7.89 -21.75 3.93
N ARG A 97 7.28 -21.53 2.75
CA ARG A 97 7.95 -21.31 1.46
C ARG A 97 7.19 -20.30 0.61
N VAL A 98 7.91 -19.64 -0.30
CA VAL A 98 7.29 -18.74 -1.27
C VAL A 98 6.56 -19.59 -2.32
N ASN A 99 5.28 -19.29 -2.52
CA ASN A 99 4.49 -19.87 -3.59
C ASN A 99 4.22 -18.78 -4.64
N THR A 100 5.07 -18.74 -5.67
CA THR A 100 5.02 -17.73 -6.75
C THR A 100 3.67 -17.75 -7.46
N THR A 101 3.08 -18.93 -7.70
CA THR A 101 1.76 -19.07 -8.32
C THR A 101 0.66 -18.39 -7.51
N VAL A 102 0.65 -18.56 -6.17
CA VAL A 102 -0.32 -17.91 -5.29
C VAL A 102 -0.09 -16.39 -5.24
N LEU A 103 1.17 -15.97 -5.15
CA LEU A 103 1.56 -14.56 -5.14
C LEU A 103 1.11 -13.86 -6.43
N GLU A 104 1.46 -14.40 -7.60
CA GLU A 104 1.10 -13.85 -8.91
C GLU A 104 -0.42 -13.75 -9.08
N LYS A 105 -1.15 -14.81 -8.72
CA LYS A 105 -2.61 -14.82 -8.78
C LYS A 105 -3.22 -13.74 -7.90
N ARG A 106 -2.68 -13.52 -6.70
CA ARG A 106 -3.21 -12.51 -5.77
C ARG A 106 -2.86 -11.09 -6.22
N LEU A 107 -1.63 -10.85 -6.68
CA LEU A 107 -1.20 -9.57 -7.24
C LEU A 107 -2.01 -9.20 -8.50
N GLY A 108 -2.17 -10.13 -9.45
CA GLY A 108 -2.92 -9.89 -10.68
C GLY A 108 -4.40 -9.56 -10.44
N ARG A 109 -5.03 -10.20 -9.45
CA ARG A 109 -6.42 -9.85 -9.04
C ARG A 109 -6.53 -8.41 -8.54
N MET A 110 -5.53 -7.92 -7.83
CA MET A 110 -5.54 -6.54 -7.32
C MET A 110 -5.29 -5.53 -8.44
N GLU A 111 -4.36 -5.82 -9.34
CA GLU A 111 -4.07 -4.98 -10.51
C GLU A 111 -5.31 -4.82 -11.41
N HIS A 112 -6.09 -5.90 -11.62
CA HIS A 112 -7.35 -5.84 -12.38
C HIS A 112 -8.47 -5.10 -11.63
N LYS A 113 -8.57 -5.29 -10.31
CA LYS A 113 -9.58 -4.58 -9.51
C LYS A 113 -9.31 -3.08 -9.54
N GLU A 114 -8.04 -2.70 -9.45
CA GLU A 114 -7.57 -1.32 -9.55
C GLU A 114 -7.86 -0.70 -10.93
N SER A 115 -7.67 -1.44 -12.03
CA SER A 115 -8.05 -0.93 -13.36
C SER A 115 -9.56 -0.76 -13.53
N THR A 116 -10.36 -1.64 -12.92
CA THR A 116 -11.83 -1.58 -12.98
C THR A 116 -12.39 -0.43 -12.14
N LEU A 117 -11.83 -0.19 -10.94
CA LEU A 117 -12.25 0.91 -10.06
C LEU A 117 -12.02 2.27 -10.71
N ARG A 118 -10.87 2.45 -11.38
CA ARG A 118 -10.59 3.70 -12.11
C ARG A 118 -11.54 3.98 -13.26
N ALA A 119 -12.03 2.94 -13.94
CA ALA A 119 -13.00 3.11 -15.02
C ALA A 119 -14.38 3.59 -14.49
N HIS A 120 -14.71 3.28 -13.24
CA HIS A 120 -15.93 3.75 -12.58
C HIS A 120 -15.81 5.19 -12.06
N ASP A 121 -14.63 5.60 -11.59
CA ASP A 121 -14.39 6.97 -11.10
C ASP A 121 -14.38 8.02 -12.22
N THR A 122 -14.21 7.62 -13.48
CA THR A 122 -14.26 8.55 -14.64
C THR A 122 -15.66 9.03 -15.05
N HIS A 123 -16.75 8.51 -14.47
CA HIS A 123 -18.13 8.85 -14.85
C HIS A 123 -18.83 9.87 -13.92
N HIS A 124 -18.14 10.49 -12.96
CA HIS A 124 -18.72 11.50 -12.05
C HIS A 124 -18.23 12.94 -12.31
N VAL A 125 -17.76 13.20 -13.53
CA VAL A 125 -17.44 14.55 -14.02
C VAL A 125 -18.18 14.76 -15.34
N GLU A 126 -19.49 14.86 -15.29
CA GLU A 126 -20.30 15.47 -16.35
C GLU A 126 -21.35 16.40 -15.72
#